data_AF-A0A1Q6QM44-F1
#
_entry.id   AF-A0A1Q6QM44-F1
#
_cell.length_a   1.000
_cell.length_b   1.000
_cell.length_c   1.000
_cell.angle_alpha   90.00
_cell.angle_beta   90.00
_cell.angle_gamma   90.00
#
_symmetry.space_group_name_H-M   'P 1'
#
loop_
_entity.id
_entity.type
_entity.pdbx_description
1 polymer ?
#
loop_
_entity_poly.entity_id
_entity_poly.type
_entity_poly.pdbx_seq_one_letter_code
_entity_poly.pdbx_strand_id
1 'polypeptide(L)'
;MKEKGSPMNIQFLTRICPEAECIFLLERRFRPGMDAQNNIEQVRHYLSDKYDIPPFELEPLLQPLAEVENYVNSNLSVSEERLRFFFTPRGNAPNSLAWSLYNAIKQDSQYGSLSGSQKLRTVNQTLQHFLDVPENALDHVTCINDLVQFLMKNGCTEDVKWVCTALYYSMDEYLEELDVILRKATGLFLEHLPDVTDLCRQTAAYAKEQIGDDPSRVFLNLNVATQPSAVTVYPCLMGFHGLSWDFADSRIYFGVYYEALTNLIQKYSDQSASLVSRLKSIGDKSRLEILRSLKAGECNGQDISEKLGLAPATISHHMNLLTNEGFVTTTKRGTSTYYTLNPPTLRRFLQELDHCLL
;
A
#
# COMPACT_ATOMS: atom_id res chain seq x y z
N MET A 1 -4.17 -20.97 -24.24
CA MET A 1 -3.61 -21.76 -23.14
C MET A 1 -2.48 -20.94 -22.53
N LYS A 2 -2.66 -20.35 -21.34
CA LYS A 2 -1.51 -19.79 -20.60
C LYS A 2 -0.71 -20.99 -20.11
N GLU A 3 0.57 -21.06 -20.47
CA GLU A 3 1.49 -22.06 -19.93
C GLU A 3 1.41 -22.03 -18.40
N LYS A 4 1.20 -23.20 -17.78
CA LYS A 4 1.38 -23.35 -16.34
C LYS A 4 2.87 -23.11 -16.08
N GLY A 5 3.21 -21.88 -15.69
CA GLY A 5 4.54 -21.55 -15.20
C GLY A 5 4.91 -22.48 -14.04
N SER A 6 6.21 -22.77 -13.92
CA SER A 6 6.77 -23.53 -12.79
C SER A 6 6.23 -23.01 -11.45
N PRO A 7 5.95 -23.89 -10.48
CA PRO A 7 5.41 -23.47 -9.19
C PRO A 7 6.35 -22.45 -8.52
N MET A 8 5.79 -21.31 -8.13
CA MET A 8 6.50 -20.24 -7.42
C MET A 8 7.01 -20.77 -6.08
N ASN A 9 8.28 -20.54 -5.76
CA ASN A 9 8.84 -20.98 -4.48
C ASN A 9 8.46 -19.97 -3.37
N ILE A 10 7.55 -20.34 -2.47
CA ILE A 10 7.08 -19.46 -1.40
C ILE A 10 7.61 -19.93 -0.06
N GLN A 11 8.37 -19.08 0.62
CA GLN A 11 8.90 -19.32 1.95
C GLN A 11 8.11 -18.55 3.00
N PHE A 12 7.50 -19.25 3.95
CA PHE A 12 6.81 -18.65 5.10
C PHE A 12 7.73 -18.64 6.31
N LEU A 13 8.08 -17.46 6.80
CA LEU A 13 8.92 -17.30 7.99
C LEU A 13 8.06 -17.19 9.25
N THR A 14 8.57 -17.69 10.36
CA THR A 14 7.91 -17.61 11.68
C THR A 14 8.55 -16.53 12.55
N ARG A 15 9.13 -15.50 11.92
CA ARG A 15 9.82 -14.38 12.57
C ARG A 15 9.60 -13.11 11.77
N ILE A 16 9.57 -11.98 12.47
CA ILE A 16 9.51 -10.65 11.87
C ILE A 16 10.80 -10.26 11.17
N CYS A 17 10.75 -9.17 10.39
CA CYS A 17 11.92 -8.45 9.89
C CYS A 17 12.03 -7.10 10.63
N PRO A 18 12.86 -6.98 11.68
CA PRO A 18 12.84 -5.81 12.58
C PRO A 18 13.06 -4.47 11.89
N GLU A 19 13.93 -4.42 10.87
CA GLU A 19 14.18 -3.18 10.12
C GLU A 19 12.93 -2.76 9.32
N ALA A 20 12.22 -3.72 8.73
CA ALA A 20 10.96 -3.46 8.03
C ALA A 20 9.87 -2.98 8.99
N GLU A 21 9.79 -3.55 10.21
CA GLU A 21 8.86 -3.07 11.24
C GLU A 21 9.09 -1.58 11.56
N CYS A 22 10.36 -1.18 11.66
CA CYS A 22 10.73 0.21 11.89
C CYS A 22 10.34 1.13 10.72
N ILE A 23 10.46 0.66 9.47
CA ILE A 23 10.00 1.41 8.30
C ILE A 23 8.46 1.58 8.35
N PHE A 24 7.69 0.53 8.60
CA PHE A 24 6.22 0.62 8.73
C PHE A 24 5.79 1.60 9.83
N LEU A 25 6.44 1.54 10.99
CA LEU A 25 6.19 2.41 12.14
C LEU A 25 6.46 3.87 11.79
N LEU A 26 7.66 4.17 11.27
CA LEU A 26 8.07 5.54 10.97
C LEU A 26 7.30 6.10 9.78
N GLU A 27 6.98 5.28 8.77
CA GLU A 27 6.18 5.71 7.64
C GLU A 27 4.75 6.07 8.05
N ARG A 28 4.12 5.25 8.92
CA ARG A 28 2.80 5.56 9.48
C ARG A 28 2.78 6.95 10.12
N ARG A 29 3.80 7.31 10.89
CA ARG A 29 3.90 8.62 11.56
C ARG A 29 3.84 9.82 10.61
N PHE A 30 4.32 9.67 9.38
CA PHE A 30 4.43 10.78 8.41
C PHE A 30 3.52 10.61 7.20
N ARG A 31 2.47 9.79 7.29
CA ARG A 31 1.51 9.65 6.20
C ARG A 31 0.80 10.99 5.94
N PRO A 32 0.74 11.45 4.68
CA PRO A 32 0.06 12.69 4.34
C PRO A 32 -1.46 12.51 4.34
N GLY A 33 -2.19 13.58 4.65
CA GLY A 33 -3.67 13.63 4.58
C GLY A 33 -4.33 13.96 5.92
N MET A 34 -5.47 14.65 5.87
CA MET A 34 -6.21 15.04 7.08
C MET A 34 -6.82 13.83 7.81
N ASP A 35 -7.18 12.79 7.05
CA ASP A 35 -7.78 11.56 7.57
C ASP A 35 -6.75 10.45 7.79
N ALA A 36 -5.45 10.76 7.79
CA ALA A 36 -4.40 9.76 7.97
C ALA A 36 -4.30 9.33 9.45
N GLN A 37 -4.30 8.02 9.70
CA GLN A 37 -4.03 7.46 11.03
C GLN A 37 -2.51 7.35 11.24
N ASN A 38 -1.94 8.35 11.90
CA ASN A 38 -0.49 8.52 12.04
C ASN A 38 0.11 7.79 13.25
N ASN A 39 -0.69 7.05 14.00
CA ASN A 39 -0.25 6.16 15.07
C ASN A 39 -1.31 5.07 15.30
N ILE A 40 -0.95 4.04 16.06
CA ILE A 40 -1.79 2.88 16.34
C ILE A 40 -3.06 3.28 17.12
N GLU A 41 -2.99 4.29 17.98
CA GLU A 41 -4.16 4.82 18.70
C GLU A 41 -5.21 5.37 17.73
N GLN A 42 -4.79 6.16 16.75
CA GLN A 42 -5.67 6.67 15.70
C GLN A 42 -6.20 5.54 14.80
N VAL A 43 -5.40 4.50 14.53
CA VAL A 43 -5.88 3.31 13.80
C VAL A 43 -6.95 2.58 14.62
N ARG A 44 -6.77 2.45 15.94
CA ARG A 44 -7.73 1.82 16.85
C ARG A 44 -9.06 2.57 16.84
N HIS A 45 -9.04 3.90 17.01
CA HIS A 45 -10.25 4.72 16.92
C HIS A 45 -10.94 4.58 15.57
N TYR A 46 -10.17 4.65 14.47
CA TYR A 46 -10.72 4.46 13.13
C TYR A 46 -11.41 3.10 12.96
N LEU A 47 -10.80 2.00 13.42
CA LEU A 47 -11.41 0.67 13.32
C LEU A 47 -12.69 0.55 14.16
N SER A 48 -12.68 1.12 15.36
CA SER A 48 -13.86 1.20 16.23
C SER A 48 -15.00 1.96 15.56
N ASP A 49 -14.73 3.19 15.10
CA ASP A 49 -15.73 4.08 14.54
C ASP A 49 -16.28 3.60 13.18
N LYS A 50 -15.41 3.02 12.34
CA LYS A 50 -15.79 2.61 10.99
C LYS A 50 -16.58 1.30 10.95
N TYR A 51 -16.28 0.38 11.86
CA TYR A 51 -16.83 -0.98 11.82
C TYR A 51 -17.65 -1.32 13.07
N ASP A 52 -17.95 -0.32 13.91
CA ASP A 52 -18.68 -0.45 15.16
C ASP A 52 -18.07 -1.51 16.12
N ILE A 53 -16.75 -1.73 16.01
CA ILE A 53 -16.03 -2.70 16.85
C ILE A 53 -15.84 -2.08 18.23
N PRO A 54 -16.35 -2.69 19.32
CA PRO A 54 -16.18 -2.15 20.66
C PRO A 54 -14.70 -2.02 21.03
N PRO A 55 -14.29 -0.92 21.70
CA PRO A 55 -12.89 -0.70 22.07
C PRO A 55 -12.25 -1.86 22.86
N PHE A 56 -13.01 -2.56 23.70
CA PHE A 56 -12.50 -3.68 24.50
C PHE A 56 -12.05 -4.90 23.67
N GLU A 57 -12.49 -5.04 22.41
CA GLU A 57 -12.03 -6.09 21.49
C GLU A 57 -10.69 -5.72 20.83
N LEU A 58 -10.47 -4.42 20.61
CA LEU A 58 -9.27 -3.90 19.93
C LEU A 58 -8.12 -3.63 20.90
N GLU A 59 -8.44 -3.17 22.12
CA GLU A 59 -7.46 -2.81 23.15
C GLU A 59 -6.38 -3.89 23.36
N PRO A 60 -6.74 -5.18 23.60
CA PRO A 60 -5.75 -6.19 23.95
C PRO A 60 -4.82 -6.53 22.77
N LEU A 61 -5.27 -6.29 21.54
CA LEU A 61 -4.48 -6.52 20.33
C LEU A 61 -3.52 -5.34 20.09
N LEU A 62 -4.03 -4.11 20.17
CA LEU A 62 -3.31 -2.95 19.67
C LEU A 62 -2.48 -2.23 20.73
N GLN A 63 -2.86 -2.33 22.01
CA GLN A 63 -2.15 -1.66 23.10
C GLN A 63 -0.66 -2.07 23.20
N PRO A 64 -0.28 -3.36 23.15
CA PRO A 64 1.14 -3.74 23.19
C PRO A 64 1.94 -3.18 22.00
N LEU A 65 1.32 -3.09 20.82
CA LEU A 65 1.98 -2.54 19.64
C LEU A 65 2.11 -1.01 19.74
N ALA A 66 1.10 -0.33 20.29
CA ALA A 66 1.12 1.10 20.53
C ALA A 66 2.20 1.49 21.54
N GLU A 67 2.44 0.68 22.57
CA GLU A 67 3.52 0.88 23.54
C GLU A 67 4.91 0.84 22.87
N VAL A 68 5.17 -0.16 22.02
CA VAL A 68 6.39 -0.23 21.21
C VAL A 68 6.52 0.98 20.29
N GLU A 69 5.44 1.35 19.59
CA GLU A 69 5.44 2.52 18.70
C GLU A 69 5.78 3.81 19.44
N ASN A 70 5.16 4.03 20.59
CA ASN A 70 5.39 5.21 21.42
C ASN A 70 6.81 5.23 21.98
N TYR A 71 7.34 4.08 22.39
CA TYR A 71 8.72 3.98 22.88
C TYR A 71 9.74 4.35 21.81
N VAL A 72 9.64 3.78 20.61
CA VAL A 72 10.53 4.10 19.49
C VAL A 72 10.41 5.58 19.13
N ASN A 73 9.20 6.10 18.97
CA ASN A 73 8.99 7.50 18.57
C ASN A 73 9.50 8.52 19.60
N SER A 74 9.49 8.17 20.88
CA SER A 74 9.94 9.06 21.97
C SER A 74 11.45 9.00 22.19
N ASN A 75 12.11 7.89 21.87
CA ASN A 75 13.53 7.67 22.16
C ASN A 75 14.44 7.73 20.91
N LEU A 76 13.88 7.70 19.70
CA LEU A 76 14.66 7.79 18.47
C LEU A 76 15.28 9.19 18.32
N SER A 77 16.58 9.27 18.63
CA SER A 77 17.37 10.50 18.56
C SER A 77 17.80 10.82 17.12
N VAL A 78 16.85 11.32 16.32
CA VAL A 78 16.99 11.78 14.93
C VAL A 78 16.08 13.01 14.75
N SER A 79 16.53 14.02 14.00
CA SER A 79 15.69 15.20 13.79
C SER A 79 14.45 14.87 12.95
N GLU A 80 13.34 15.54 13.26
CA GLU A 80 12.07 15.30 12.58
C GLU A 80 12.14 15.58 11.07
N GLU A 81 12.92 16.58 10.67
CA GLU A 81 13.17 16.90 9.26
C GLU A 81 13.79 15.72 8.50
N ARG A 82 14.80 15.06 9.09
CA ARG A 82 15.43 13.89 8.47
C ARG A 82 14.51 12.68 8.45
N LEU A 83 13.72 12.48 9.52
CA LEU A 83 12.71 11.43 9.52
C LEU A 83 11.64 11.66 8.42
N ARG A 84 11.14 12.88 8.25
CA ARG A 84 10.24 13.24 7.15
C ARG A 84 10.89 13.02 5.79
N PHE A 85 12.18 13.34 5.66
CA PHE A 85 12.90 13.13 4.40
C PHE A 85 12.84 11.66 3.96
N PHE A 86 13.12 10.70 4.85
CA PHE A 86 13.13 9.29 4.50
C PHE A 86 11.76 8.62 4.51
N PHE A 87 10.92 8.91 5.50
CA PHE A 87 9.75 8.10 5.81
C PHE A 87 8.42 8.69 5.33
N THR A 88 8.39 9.90 4.76
CA THR A 88 7.15 10.42 4.14
C THR A 88 6.89 9.76 2.77
N PRO A 89 5.75 9.08 2.56
CA PRO A 89 5.29 8.66 1.24
C PRO A 89 4.96 9.88 0.38
N ARG A 90 5.32 9.85 -0.91
CA ARG A 90 5.24 11.01 -1.81
C ARG A 90 4.51 10.70 -3.10
N GLY A 91 3.76 11.69 -3.57
CA GLY A 91 3.02 11.59 -4.83
C GLY A 91 1.97 10.49 -4.79
N ASN A 92 1.91 9.70 -5.87
CA ASN A 92 1.05 8.51 -5.95
C ASN A 92 1.80 7.21 -5.61
N ALA A 93 3.10 7.30 -5.29
CA ALA A 93 3.89 6.12 -4.99
C ALA A 93 3.43 5.51 -3.65
N PRO A 94 3.27 4.18 -3.57
CA PRO A 94 2.73 3.53 -2.38
C PRO A 94 3.69 3.59 -1.19
N ASN A 95 5.00 3.79 -1.42
CA ASN A 95 6.06 3.63 -0.43
C ASN A 95 6.89 4.90 -0.24
N SER A 96 7.46 5.06 0.97
CA SER A 96 8.43 6.11 1.27
C SER A 96 9.82 5.88 0.64
N LEU A 97 10.69 6.91 0.67
CA LEU A 97 12.08 6.80 0.21
C LEU A 97 12.85 5.69 0.96
N ALA A 98 12.53 5.49 2.24
CA ALA A 98 13.13 4.48 3.08
C ALA A 98 13.06 3.07 2.46
N TRP A 99 11.93 2.67 1.86
CA TRP A 99 11.82 1.36 1.19
C TRP A 99 12.76 1.23 -0.01
N SER A 100 12.86 2.29 -0.83
CA SER A 100 13.71 2.30 -2.02
C SER A 100 15.18 2.11 -1.67
N LEU A 101 15.64 2.81 -0.62
CA LEU A 101 17.01 2.72 -0.14
C LEU A 101 17.26 1.44 0.68
N TYR A 102 16.29 0.98 1.46
CA TYR A 102 16.38 -0.28 2.20
C TYR A 102 16.60 -1.47 1.27
N ASN A 103 15.92 -1.49 0.12
CA ASN A 103 16.13 -2.53 -0.89
C ASN A 103 17.55 -2.44 -1.49
N ALA A 104 18.05 -1.23 -1.76
CA ALA A 104 19.43 -1.05 -2.20
C ALA A 104 20.46 -1.54 -1.15
N ILE A 105 20.24 -1.23 0.14
CA ILE A 105 21.09 -1.69 1.26
C ILE A 105 21.13 -3.23 1.32
N LYS A 106 19.99 -3.90 1.12
CA LYS A 106 19.91 -5.36 1.19
C LYS A 106 20.47 -6.06 -0.05
N GLN A 107 20.38 -5.44 -1.22
CA GLN A 107 20.84 -6.03 -2.49
C GLN A 107 22.34 -5.80 -2.73
N ASP A 108 22.92 -4.68 -2.27
CA ASP A 108 24.29 -4.30 -2.62
C ASP A 108 25.06 -3.78 -1.40
N SER A 109 25.63 -4.70 -0.62
CA SER A 109 26.45 -4.40 0.58
C SER A 109 27.75 -3.65 0.27
N GLN A 110 28.01 -3.30 -0.99
CA GLN A 110 29.23 -2.63 -1.43
C GLN A 110 28.99 -1.49 -2.44
N TYR A 111 27.83 -0.82 -2.41
CA TYR A 111 27.53 0.32 -3.29
C TYR A 111 28.70 1.34 -3.40
N GLY A 112 29.35 1.67 -2.29
CA GLY A 112 30.51 2.57 -2.25
C GLY A 112 31.73 2.13 -3.09
N SER A 113 31.85 0.82 -3.37
CA SER A 113 32.94 0.22 -4.17
C SER A 113 32.65 0.14 -5.68
N LEU A 114 31.41 0.43 -6.09
CA LEU A 114 30.98 0.34 -7.47
C LEU A 114 31.66 1.41 -8.36
N SER A 115 31.89 1.05 -9.63
CA SER A 115 32.32 2.02 -10.64
C SER A 115 31.21 3.04 -10.97
N GLY A 116 31.56 4.17 -11.60
CA GLY A 116 30.61 5.25 -11.88
C GLY A 116 29.37 4.81 -12.69
N SER A 117 29.53 3.92 -13.66
CA SER A 117 28.40 3.40 -14.46
C SER A 117 27.52 2.43 -13.69
N GLN A 118 28.11 1.64 -12.78
CA GLN A 118 27.36 0.78 -11.87
C GLN A 118 26.59 1.60 -10.83
N LYS A 119 27.23 2.64 -10.25
CA LYS A 119 26.57 3.57 -9.33
C LYS A 119 25.35 4.22 -9.96
N LEU A 120 25.51 4.76 -11.17
CA LEU A 120 24.40 5.36 -11.92
C LEU A 120 23.26 4.36 -12.17
N ARG A 121 23.58 3.11 -12.48
CA ARG A 121 22.57 2.06 -12.66
C ARG A 121 21.78 1.81 -11.37
N THR A 122 22.45 1.68 -10.23
CA THR A 122 21.77 1.49 -8.94
C THR A 122 20.94 2.72 -8.57
N VAL A 123 21.44 3.93 -8.79
CA VAL A 123 20.67 5.18 -8.62
C VAL A 123 19.39 5.12 -9.44
N ASN A 124 19.48 4.80 -10.74
CA ASN A 124 18.32 4.74 -11.61
C ASN A 124 17.31 3.67 -11.12
N GLN A 125 17.78 2.50 -10.67
CA GLN A 125 16.91 1.46 -10.10
C GLN A 125 16.21 1.91 -8.82
N THR A 126 16.93 2.57 -7.91
CA THR A 126 16.34 3.15 -6.69
C THR A 126 15.31 4.23 -7.02
N LEU A 127 15.62 5.11 -7.98
CA LEU A 127 14.69 6.14 -8.44
C LEU A 127 13.46 5.57 -9.12
N GLN A 128 13.59 4.47 -9.88
CA GLN A 128 12.45 3.79 -10.51
C GLN A 128 11.47 3.26 -9.46
N HIS A 129 11.97 2.63 -8.41
CA HIS A 129 11.14 2.17 -7.30
C HIS A 129 10.49 3.34 -6.55
N PHE A 130 11.26 4.39 -6.26
CA PHE A 130 10.76 5.58 -5.55
C PHE A 130 9.67 6.32 -6.32
N LEU A 131 9.80 6.41 -7.65
CA LEU A 131 8.86 7.10 -8.52
C LEU A 131 7.67 6.23 -8.95
N ASP A 132 7.68 4.93 -8.60
CA ASP A 132 6.69 3.94 -9.04
C ASP A 132 6.53 3.92 -10.58
N VAL A 133 7.67 3.86 -11.29
CA VAL A 133 7.73 3.82 -12.76
C VAL A 133 8.30 2.48 -13.24
N PRO A 134 8.00 2.06 -14.49
CA PRO A 134 8.50 0.80 -15.05
C PRO A 134 10.04 0.68 -15.00
N GLU A 135 10.54 -0.57 -14.92
CA GLU A 135 11.97 -0.90 -14.82
C GLU A 135 12.85 -0.37 -15.96
N ASN A 136 12.27 0.04 -17.08
CA ASN A 136 12.99 0.62 -18.21
C ASN A 136 12.81 2.15 -18.34
N ALA A 137 12.03 2.77 -17.45
CA ALA A 137 11.65 4.17 -17.57
C ALA A 137 12.83 5.13 -17.50
N LEU A 138 13.90 4.77 -16.77
CA LEU A 138 15.10 5.60 -16.58
C LEU A 138 16.32 5.08 -17.35
N ASP A 139 16.17 4.11 -18.27
CA ASP A 139 17.29 3.55 -19.04
C ASP A 139 18.03 4.59 -19.90
N HIS A 140 17.31 5.64 -20.31
CA HIS A 140 17.84 6.76 -21.09
C HIS A 140 18.55 7.82 -20.23
N VAL A 141 18.47 7.73 -18.90
CA VAL A 141 19.07 8.71 -17.98
C VAL A 141 20.54 8.39 -17.80
N THR A 142 21.38 9.18 -18.46
CA THR A 142 22.85 9.05 -18.42
C THR A 142 23.53 10.19 -17.68
N CYS A 143 22.83 11.33 -17.53
CA CYS A 143 23.30 12.49 -16.80
C CYS A 143 22.18 13.18 -16.01
N ILE A 144 22.53 14.13 -15.14
CA ILE A 144 21.55 14.88 -14.34
C ILE A 144 20.54 15.63 -15.21
N ASN A 145 20.95 16.13 -16.39
CA ASN A 145 20.04 16.85 -17.27
C ASN A 145 18.95 15.92 -17.81
N ASP A 146 19.27 14.67 -18.13
CA ASP A 146 18.28 13.67 -18.55
C ASP A 146 17.28 13.40 -17.42
N LEU A 147 17.76 13.26 -16.19
CA LEU A 147 16.91 13.07 -15.01
C LEU A 147 15.97 14.27 -14.79
N VAL A 148 16.50 15.50 -14.84
CA VAL A 148 15.69 16.71 -14.67
C VAL A 148 14.62 16.81 -15.76
N GLN A 149 14.97 16.54 -17.02
CA GLN A 149 14.01 16.52 -18.13
C GLN A 149 12.92 15.46 -17.91
N PHE A 150 13.29 14.26 -17.45
CA PHE A 150 12.34 13.22 -17.11
C PHE A 150 11.37 13.67 -16.01
N LEU A 151 11.88 14.23 -14.90
CA LEU A 151 11.06 14.68 -13.77
C LEU A 151 10.14 15.84 -14.15
N MET A 152 10.59 16.75 -15.02
CA MET A 152 9.77 17.84 -15.55
C MET A 152 8.66 17.30 -16.45
N LYS A 153 8.97 16.38 -17.36
CA LYS A 153 8.01 15.79 -18.30
C LYS A 153 6.92 14.99 -17.60
N ASN A 154 7.23 14.33 -16.49
CA ASN A 154 6.28 13.54 -15.70
C ASN A 154 5.53 14.37 -14.64
N GLY A 155 5.72 15.69 -14.58
CA GLY A 155 4.95 16.56 -13.69
C GLY A 155 5.20 16.32 -12.20
N CYS A 156 6.39 15.84 -11.82
CA CYS A 156 6.72 15.56 -10.41
C CYS A 156 6.66 16.85 -9.56
N THR A 157 6.28 16.69 -8.29
CA THR A 157 6.26 17.80 -7.31
C THR A 157 7.69 18.30 -7.02
N GLU A 158 7.82 19.49 -6.44
CA GLU A 158 9.13 20.06 -6.07
C GLU A 158 9.90 19.18 -5.08
N ASP A 159 9.20 18.64 -4.08
CA ASP A 159 9.78 17.73 -3.09
C ASP A 159 10.26 16.40 -3.72
N VAL A 160 9.50 15.80 -4.64
CA VAL A 160 9.94 14.60 -5.38
C VAL A 160 11.16 14.91 -6.24
N LYS A 161 11.18 16.06 -6.93
CA LYS A 161 12.34 16.50 -7.73
C LYS A 161 13.57 16.64 -6.86
N TRP A 162 13.44 17.28 -5.69
CA TRP A 162 14.52 17.46 -4.74
C TRP A 162 15.10 16.12 -4.29
N VAL A 163 14.27 15.18 -3.84
CA VAL A 163 14.71 13.83 -3.43
C VAL A 163 15.46 13.13 -4.56
N CYS A 164 14.92 13.15 -5.79
CA CYS A 164 15.56 12.49 -6.92
C CYS A 164 16.93 13.09 -7.24
N THR A 165 17.03 14.43 -7.23
CA THR A 165 18.32 15.12 -7.45
C THR A 165 19.31 14.86 -6.33
N ALA A 166 18.86 14.81 -5.08
CA ALA A 166 19.69 14.52 -3.93
C ALA A 166 20.30 13.11 -4.02
N LEU A 167 19.47 12.11 -4.33
CA LEU A 167 19.95 10.74 -4.56
C LEU A 167 20.93 10.65 -5.73
N TYR A 168 20.66 11.35 -6.83
CA TYR A 168 21.56 11.34 -7.98
C TYR A 168 22.98 11.79 -7.62
N TYR A 169 23.13 12.77 -6.73
CA TYR A 169 24.44 13.28 -6.33
C TYR A 169 25.08 12.53 -5.16
N SER A 170 24.28 12.12 -4.17
CA SER A 170 24.80 11.71 -2.86
C SER A 170 24.12 10.44 -2.31
N MET A 171 23.73 9.48 -3.16
CA MET A 171 23.08 8.25 -2.69
C MET A 171 23.88 7.51 -1.61
N ASP A 172 25.23 7.50 -1.69
CA ASP A 172 26.10 6.88 -0.67
C ASP A 172 25.79 7.42 0.74
N GLU A 173 25.71 8.75 0.89
CA GLU A 173 25.44 9.43 2.16
C GLU A 173 24.04 9.10 2.70
N TYR A 174 23.04 9.06 1.81
CA TYR A 174 21.66 8.73 2.20
C TYR A 174 21.46 7.26 2.56
N LEU A 175 22.20 6.34 1.93
CA LEU A 175 22.22 4.93 2.30
C LEU A 175 22.81 4.76 3.72
N GLU A 176 23.96 5.38 3.99
CA GLU A 176 24.60 5.35 5.31
C GLU A 176 23.72 5.98 6.39
N GLU A 177 23.12 7.13 6.09
CA GLU A 177 22.24 7.82 7.03
C GLU A 177 21.00 6.98 7.35
N LEU A 178 20.33 6.43 6.35
CA LEU A 178 19.17 5.55 6.58
C LEU A 178 19.57 4.31 7.39
N ASP A 179 20.70 3.67 7.07
CA ASP A 179 21.19 2.50 7.81
C ASP A 179 21.42 2.84 9.30
N VAL A 180 22.01 4.00 9.61
CA VAL A 180 22.18 4.48 10.99
C VAL A 180 20.82 4.69 11.67
N ILE A 181 19.87 5.31 10.98
CA ILE A 181 18.52 5.53 11.52
C ILE A 181 17.83 4.19 11.82
N LEU A 182 17.87 3.24 10.87
CA LEU A 182 17.26 1.93 11.01
C LEU A 182 17.93 1.10 12.11
N ARG A 183 19.25 1.16 12.26
CA ARG A 183 19.95 0.48 13.38
C ARG A 183 19.50 1.02 14.74
N LYS A 184 19.39 2.35 14.89
CA LYS A 184 18.90 2.99 16.12
C LYS A 184 17.45 2.60 16.40
N ALA A 185 16.57 2.75 15.41
CA ALA A 185 15.15 2.42 15.55
C ALA A 185 14.95 0.93 15.86
N THR A 186 15.69 0.04 15.20
CA THR A 186 15.64 -1.41 15.42
C THR A 186 16.10 -1.78 16.82
N GLY A 187 17.15 -1.14 17.33
CA GLY A 187 17.59 -1.34 18.71
C GLY A 187 16.49 -1.01 19.73
N LEU A 188 15.88 0.17 19.61
CA LEU A 188 14.77 0.60 20.45
C LEU A 188 13.52 -0.30 20.30
N PHE A 189 13.23 -0.72 19.07
CA PHE A 189 12.11 -1.59 18.77
C PHE A 189 12.26 -2.95 19.47
N LEU A 190 13.43 -3.59 19.30
CA LEU A 190 13.71 -4.90 19.89
C LEU A 190 13.85 -4.84 21.42
N GLU A 191 14.32 -3.73 21.98
CA GLU A 191 14.40 -3.52 23.43
C GLU A 191 13.02 -3.58 24.10
N HIS A 192 11.97 -3.07 23.42
CA HIS A 192 10.62 -2.98 23.96
C HIS A 192 9.66 -4.04 23.39
N LEU A 193 10.12 -4.88 22.46
CA LEU A 193 9.27 -5.86 21.78
C LEU A 193 8.88 -6.99 22.75
N PRO A 194 7.57 -7.29 22.92
CA PRO A 194 7.14 -8.45 23.70
C PRO A 194 7.51 -9.77 23.02
N ASP A 195 7.35 -10.90 23.73
CA ASP A 195 7.49 -12.21 23.09
C ASP A 195 6.36 -12.42 22.06
N VAL A 196 6.73 -12.44 20.80
CA VAL A 196 5.83 -12.59 19.65
C VAL A 196 6.01 -13.95 18.95
N THR A 197 6.75 -14.89 19.55
CA THR A 197 7.12 -16.16 18.92
C THR A 197 5.89 -16.97 18.48
N ASP A 198 4.92 -17.12 19.37
CA ASP A 198 3.70 -17.87 19.07
C ASP A 198 2.80 -17.13 18.10
N LEU A 199 2.69 -15.80 18.23
CA LEU A 199 1.93 -14.96 17.30
C LEU A 199 2.49 -15.10 15.88
N CYS A 200 3.81 -14.98 15.70
CA CYS A 200 4.46 -15.13 14.40
C CYS A 200 4.26 -16.54 13.80
N ARG A 201 4.28 -17.59 14.62
CA ARG A 201 4.04 -18.96 14.19
C ARG A 201 2.60 -19.14 13.68
N GLN A 202 1.62 -18.60 14.42
CA GLN A 202 0.21 -18.65 14.04
C GLN A 202 -0.03 -17.86 12.76
N THR A 203 0.50 -16.63 12.65
CA THR A 203 0.41 -15.82 11.44
C THR A 203 1.02 -16.51 10.23
N ALA A 204 2.18 -17.17 10.38
CA ALA A 204 2.80 -17.91 9.28
C ALA A 204 1.96 -19.11 8.81
N ALA A 205 1.33 -19.83 9.74
CA ALA A 205 0.42 -20.94 9.42
C ALA A 205 -0.82 -20.44 8.68
N TYR A 206 -1.45 -19.36 9.16
CA TYR A 206 -2.61 -18.74 8.52
C TYR A 206 -2.26 -18.18 7.14
N ALA A 207 -1.15 -17.45 7.02
CA ALA A 207 -0.68 -16.92 5.74
C ALA A 207 -0.46 -18.03 4.71
N LYS A 208 0.09 -19.18 5.14
CA LYS A 208 0.27 -20.36 4.29
C LYS A 208 -1.06 -20.95 3.82
N GLU A 209 -2.09 -20.97 4.66
CA GLU A 209 -3.43 -21.41 4.26
C GLU A 209 -4.05 -20.46 3.23
N GLN A 210 -3.94 -19.15 3.43
CA GLN A 210 -4.55 -18.14 2.55
C GLN A 210 -3.83 -18.02 1.20
N ILE A 211 -2.49 -17.98 1.21
CA ILE A 211 -1.66 -17.83 0.01
C ILE A 211 -1.51 -19.17 -0.72
N GLY A 212 -1.30 -20.25 0.03
CA GLY A 212 -0.95 -21.56 -0.53
C GLY A 212 0.32 -21.47 -1.39
N ASP A 213 0.14 -21.77 -2.66
CA ASP A 213 1.13 -21.86 -3.72
C ASP A 213 1.01 -20.72 -4.77
N ASP A 214 0.09 -19.77 -4.55
CA ASP A 214 -0.14 -18.63 -5.44
C ASP A 214 -0.49 -17.36 -4.64
N PRO A 215 0.43 -16.40 -4.51
CA PRO A 215 0.19 -15.16 -3.78
C PRO A 215 -0.93 -14.29 -4.36
N SER A 216 -1.32 -14.47 -5.63
CA SER A 216 -2.43 -13.71 -6.22
C SER A 216 -3.78 -14.01 -5.58
N ARG A 217 -3.92 -15.11 -4.83
CA ARG A 217 -5.14 -15.45 -4.09
C ARG A 217 -5.53 -14.39 -3.05
N VAL A 218 -4.56 -13.77 -2.40
CA VAL A 218 -4.81 -12.78 -1.34
C VAL A 218 -4.72 -11.34 -1.84
N PHE A 219 -4.29 -11.13 -3.09
CA PHE A 219 -4.18 -9.82 -3.72
C PHE A 219 -4.96 -9.84 -5.03
N LEU A 220 -6.25 -9.49 -4.95
CA LEU A 220 -7.22 -9.49 -6.06
C LEU A 220 -6.80 -8.65 -7.29
N ASN A 221 -5.78 -7.78 -7.16
CA ASN A 221 -5.28 -6.87 -8.18
C ASN A 221 -3.80 -7.12 -8.56
N LEU A 222 -3.22 -8.30 -8.30
CA LEU A 222 -1.87 -8.62 -8.81
C LEU A 222 -1.88 -8.80 -10.33
N ASN A 223 -1.85 -7.67 -11.04
CA ASN A 223 -1.53 -7.64 -12.46
C ASN A 223 -0.04 -7.28 -12.61
N VAL A 224 0.82 -8.10 -12.01
CA VAL A 224 2.27 -7.94 -12.13
C VAL A 224 2.68 -8.48 -13.50
N ALA A 225 3.34 -7.64 -14.30
CA ALA A 225 3.85 -8.04 -15.61
C ALA A 225 4.87 -9.19 -15.51
N THR A 226 5.51 -9.35 -14.36
CA THR A 226 6.52 -10.36 -14.03
C THR A 226 6.24 -10.95 -12.64
N GLN A 227 5.78 -12.20 -12.58
CA GLN A 227 5.69 -12.92 -11.30
C GLN A 227 7.11 -13.33 -10.85
N PRO A 228 7.50 -13.06 -9.61
CA PRO A 228 8.82 -13.45 -9.12
C PRO A 228 8.96 -14.97 -9.02
N SER A 229 10.18 -15.47 -9.20
CA SER A 229 10.47 -16.92 -9.10
C SER A 229 10.39 -17.46 -7.67
N ALA A 230 10.63 -16.60 -6.68
CA ALA A 230 10.54 -16.93 -5.27
C ALA A 230 9.96 -15.75 -4.48
N VAL A 231 9.20 -16.04 -3.43
CA VAL A 231 8.58 -15.04 -2.54
C VAL A 231 8.83 -15.42 -1.09
N THR A 232 9.19 -14.45 -0.26
CA THR A 232 9.30 -14.65 1.19
C THR A 232 8.19 -13.92 1.92
N VAL A 233 7.46 -14.63 2.79
CA VAL A 233 6.38 -14.09 3.61
C VAL A 233 6.84 -13.92 5.04
N TYR A 234 6.73 -12.69 5.56
CA TYR A 234 7.05 -12.32 6.93
C TYR A 234 5.76 -11.97 7.69
N PRO A 235 5.56 -12.48 8.92
CA PRO A 235 4.66 -11.87 9.88
C PRO A 235 5.07 -10.41 10.11
N CYS A 236 4.10 -9.52 10.21
CA CYS A 236 4.34 -8.09 10.36
C CYS A 236 3.51 -7.49 11.50
N LEU A 237 4.22 -6.93 12.50
CA LEU A 237 3.61 -6.34 13.69
C LEU A 237 3.16 -4.91 13.43
N MET A 238 4.00 -4.07 12.83
CA MET A 238 3.69 -2.67 12.54
C MET A 238 2.80 -2.54 11.31
N GLY A 239 2.73 -3.56 10.46
CA GLY A 239 1.71 -3.76 9.43
C GLY A 239 0.54 -4.64 9.88
N PHE A 240 0.21 -4.70 11.18
CA PHE A 240 -0.69 -5.69 11.81
C PHE A 240 -2.04 -5.95 11.13
N HIS A 241 -2.63 -4.97 10.43
CA HIS A 241 -4.00 -5.04 9.93
C HIS A 241 -4.11 -5.38 8.44
N GLY A 242 -3.00 -5.49 7.73
CA GLY A 242 -3.03 -5.53 6.27
C GLY A 242 -2.00 -6.49 5.68
N LEU A 243 -2.04 -6.57 4.36
CA LEU A 243 -1.06 -7.26 3.54
C LEU A 243 -0.29 -6.20 2.75
N SER A 244 1.03 -6.22 2.82
CA SER A 244 1.88 -5.37 1.99
C SER A 244 2.78 -6.24 1.12
N TRP A 245 2.97 -5.80 -0.13
CA TRP A 245 3.83 -6.46 -1.08
C TRP A 245 4.98 -5.53 -1.45
N ASP A 246 6.21 -6.02 -1.33
CA ASP A 246 7.40 -5.39 -1.90
C ASP A 246 7.79 -6.11 -3.20
N PHE A 247 7.49 -5.48 -4.34
CA PHE A 247 7.70 -6.07 -5.66
C PHE A 247 9.17 -6.12 -6.01
N ALA A 248 9.98 -5.19 -5.48
CA ALA A 248 11.39 -5.11 -5.81
C ALA A 248 12.18 -6.27 -5.18
N ASP A 249 11.79 -6.72 -3.98
CA ASP A 249 12.50 -7.79 -3.28
C ASP A 249 11.69 -9.08 -3.09
N SER A 250 10.51 -9.18 -3.74
CA SER A 250 9.65 -10.35 -3.68
C SER A 250 9.29 -10.76 -2.25
N ARG A 251 8.94 -9.77 -1.41
CA ARG A 251 8.54 -9.99 -0.02
C ARG A 251 7.07 -9.67 0.18
N ILE A 252 6.42 -10.43 1.05
CA ILE A 252 5.08 -10.16 1.55
C ILE A 252 5.17 -9.93 3.05
N TYR A 253 4.64 -8.82 3.51
CA TYR A 253 4.44 -8.54 4.93
C TYR A 253 2.98 -8.81 5.28
N PHE A 254 2.76 -9.83 6.10
CA PHE A 254 1.45 -10.32 6.48
C PHE A 254 1.12 -9.88 7.90
N GLY A 255 0.14 -8.99 8.05
CA GLY A 255 -0.26 -8.43 9.34
C GLY A 255 -0.67 -9.50 10.35
N VAL A 256 -0.07 -9.46 11.54
CA VAL A 256 -0.30 -10.47 12.59
C VAL A 256 -1.75 -10.54 13.09
N TYR A 257 -2.51 -9.46 12.95
CA TYR A 257 -3.92 -9.37 13.33
C TYR A 257 -4.85 -9.27 12.13
N TYR A 258 -4.37 -9.57 10.92
CA TYR A 258 -5.20 -9.55 9.72
C TYR A 258 -6.43 -10.45 9.86
N GLU A 259 -6.25 -11.69 10.31
CA GLU A 259 -7.35 -12.63 10.57
C GLU A 259 -8.28 -12.13 11.67
N ALA A 260 -7.72 -11.79 12.84
CA ALA A 260 -8.49 -11.35 14.00
C ALA A 260 -9.35 -10.11 13.69
N LEU A 261 -8.77 -9.11 13.01
CA LEU A 261 -9.48 -7.91 12.60
C LEU A 261 -10.52 -8.20 11.52
N THR A 262 -10.23 -9.09 10.56
CA THR A 262 -11.24 -9.51 9.57
C THR A 262 -12.44 -10.16 10.26
N ASN A 263 -12.21 -11.01 11.26
CA ASN A 263 -13.26 -11.65 12.05
C ASN A 263 -14.05 -10.64 12.91
N LEU A 264 -13.37 -9.67 13.53
CA LEU A 264 -14.04 -8.60 14.28
C LEU A 264 -14.88 -7.70 13.37
N ILE A 265 -14.35 -7.32 12.21
CA ILE A 265 -15.11 -6.58 11.19
C ILE A 265 -16.33 -7.42 10.79
N GLN A 266 -16.18 -8.71 10.49
CA GLN A 266 -17.32 -9.56 10.14
C GLN A 266 -18.35 -9.68 11.28
N LYS A 267 -17.90 -9.73 12.53
CA LYS A 267 -18.73 -9.87 13.73
C LYS A 267 -19.52 -8.60 14.07
N TYR A 268 -18.89 -7.43 13.92
CA TYR A 268 -19.45 -6.16 14.39
C TYR A 268 -19.97 -5.25 13.29
N SER A 269 -19.39 -5.31 12.09
CA SER A 269 -19.95 -4.53 10.99
C SER A 269 -21.39 -4.98 10.77
N ASP A 270 -22.32 -4.03 10.85
CA ASP A 270 -23.69 -4.28 10.43
C ASP A 270 -23.63 -4.52 8.92
N GLN A 271 -23.45 -5.78 8.54
CA GLN A 271 -23.47 -6.23 7.15
C GLN A 271 -24.76 -5.73 6.48
N SER A 272 -25.86 -5.64 7.24
CA SER A 272 -27.12 -5.11 6.75
C SER A 272 -27.03 -3.62 6.46
N ALA A 273 -26.42 -2.78 7.30
CA ALA A 273 -26.29 -1.34 7.03
C ALA A 273 -25.43 -1.05 5.79
N SER A 274 -24.28 -1.72 5.66
CA SER A 274 -23.43 -1.62 4.47
C SER A 274 -24.13 -2.14 3.22
N LEU A 275 -24.78 -3.31 3.30
CA LEU A 275 -25.55 -3.89 2.21
C LEU A 275 -26.73 -2.98 1.83
N VAL A 276 -27.41 -2.37 2.81
CA VAL A 276 -28.49 -1.40 2.62
C VAL A 276 -27.97 -0.12 1.96
N SER A 277 -26.80 0.41 2.33
CA SER A 277 -26.20 1.58 1.66
C SER A 277 -25.90 1.29 0.18
N ARG A 278 -25.27 0.14 -0.08
CA ARG A 278 -24.98 -0.34 -1.44
C ARG A 278 -26.26 -0.59 -2.25
N LEU A 279 -27.28 -1.19 -1.64
CA LEU A 279 -28.61 -1.37 -2.23
C LEU A 279 -29.27 -0.03 -2.54
N LYS A 280 -29.17 0.98 -1.65
CA LYS A 280 -29.66 2.35 -1.93
C LYS A 280 -28.89 3.01 -3.07
N SER A 281 -27.60 2.74 -3.18
CA SER A 281 -26.76 3.26 -4.26
C SER A 281 -27.10 2.63 -5.61
N ILE A 282 -27.40 1.33 -5.69
CA ILE A 282 -27.81 0.68 -6.96
C ILE A 282 -29.32 0.84 -7.23
N GLY A 283 -30.14 1.01 -6.20
CA GLY A 283 -31.61 1.04 -6.27
C GLY A 283 -32.22 2.25 -6.98
N ASP A 284 -31.39 3.13 -7.53
CA ASP A 284 -31.81 4.24 -8.38
C ASP A 284 -31.66 3.86 -9.87
N LYS A 285 -32.72 4.14 -10.65
CA LYS A 285 -32.78 3.77 -12.07
C LYS A 285 -31.62 4.38 -12.87
N SER A 286 -31.30 5.65 -12.64
CA SER A 286 -30.23 6.34 -13.36
C SER A 286 -28.88 5.73 -13.03
N ARG A 287 -28.61 5.44 -11.75
CA ARG A 287 -27.36 4.77 -11.32
C ARG A 287 -27.22 3.36 -11.90
N LEU A 288 -28.30 2.59 -11.99
CA LEU A 288 -28.28 1.30 -12.66
C LEU A 288 -27.95 1.42 -14.16
N GLU A 289 -28.53 2.39 -14.86
CA GLU A 289 -28.23 2.65 -16.28
C GLU A 289 -26.79 3.16 -16.51
N ILE A 290 -26.24 3.94 -15.55
CA ILE A 290 -24.82 4.30 -15.53
C ILE A 290 -23.95 3.04 -15.46
N LEU A 291 -24.21 2.15 -14.49
CA LEU A 291 -23.45 0.89 -14.34
C LEU A 291 -23.57 0.00 -15.59
N ARG A 292 -24.76 -0.07 -16.21
CA ARG A 292 -24.96 -0.77 -17.49
C ARG A 292 -24.16 -0.16 -18.63
N SER A 293 -24.06 1.17 -18.69
CA SER A 293 -23.26 1.87 -19.69
C SER A 293 -21.77 1.56 -19.50
N LEU A 294 -21.29 1.60 -18.25
CA LEU A 294 -19.90 1.29 -17.91
C LEU A 294 -19.54 -0.19 -18.10
N LYS A 295 -20.51 -1.09 -18.06
CA LYS A 295 -20.32 -2.50 -18.44
C LYS A 295 -19.93 -2.65 -19.92
N ALA A 296 -20.40 -1.75 -20.79
CA ALA A 296 -20.09 -1.78 -22.22
C ALA A 296 -18.70 -1.18 -22.54
N GLY A 297 -18.14 -0.38 -21.62
CA GLY A 297 -16.82 0.22 -21.76
C GLY A 297 -16.65 1.47 -20.90
N GLU A 298 -15.40 1.93 -20.77
CA GLU A 298 -15.05 3.19 -20.11
C GLU A 298 -15.79 4.38 -20.75
N CYS A 299 -16.27 5.32 -19.94
CA CYS A 299 -16.92 6.55 -20.40
C CYS A 299 -16.49 7.74 -19.55
N ASN A 300 -16.46 8.95 -20.13
CA ASN A 300 -16.32 10.17 -19.35
C ASN A 300 -17.70 10.68 -18.87
N GLY A 301 -17.71 11.64 -17.93
CA GLY A 301 -18.96 12.18 -17.39
C GLY A 301 -19.88 12.85 -18.42
N GLN A 302 -19.31 13.44 -19.47
CA GLN A 302 -20.06 14.06 -20.56
C GLN A 302 -20.73 13.00 -21.44
N ASP A 303 -20.02 11.93 -21.81
CA ASP A 303 -20.58 10.83 -22.61
C ASP A 303 -21.80 10.21 -21.91
N ILE A 304 -21.74 10.09 -20.59
CA ILE A 304 -22.81 9.51 -19.77
C ILE A 304 -23.98 10.49 -19.64
N SER A 305 -23.69 11.79 -19.48
CA SER A 305 -24.69 12.86 -19.49
C SER A 305 -25.48 12.86 -20.79
N GLU A 306 -24.79 12.76 -21.93
CA GLU A 306 -25.40 12.70 -23.27
C GLU A 306 -26.20 11.42 -23.48
N LYS A 307 -25.65 10.25 -23.11
CA LYS A 307 -26.33 8.95 -23.25
C LYS A 307 -27.62 8.84 -22.43
N LEU A 308 -27.62 9.42 -21.22
CA LEU A 308 -28.74 9.28 -20.28
C LEU A 308 -29.66 10.50 -20.25
N GLY A 309 -29.33 11.58 -20.96
CA GLY A 309 -30.10 12.83 -20.95
C GLY A 309 -30.15 13.50 -19.58
N LEU A 310 -29.10 13.32 -18.76
CA LEU A 310 -29.04 13.85 -17.39
C LEU A 310 -28.10 15.05 -17.33
N ALA A 311 -28.40 16.02 -16.49
CA ALA A 311 -27.52 17.17 -16.28
C ALA A 311 -26.15 16.74 -15.73
N PRO A 312 -25.04 17.40 -16.12
CA PRO A 312 -23.70 17.07 -15.65
C PRO A 312 -23.58 17.04 -14.12
N ALA A 313 -24.24 17.97 -13.41
CA ALA A 313 -24.26 17.99 -11.95
C ALA A 313 -24.89 16.73 -11.33
N THR A 314 -25.94 16.20 -11.97
CA THR A 314 -26.60 14.95 -11.55
C THR A 314 -25.70 13.75 -11.80
N ILE A 315 -24.98 13.72 -12.94
CA ILE A 315 -23.98 12.67 -13.21
C ILE A 315 -22.86 12.72 -12.18
N SER A 316 -22.31 13.89 -11.85
CA SER A 316 -21.28 14.02 -10.83
C SER A 316 -21.76 13.51 -9.46
N HIS A 317 -22.99 13.85 -9.06
CA HIS A 317 -23.57 13.35 -7.82
C HIS A 317 -23.70 11.83 -7.80
N HIS A 318 -24.25 11.23 -8.88
CA HIS A 318 -24.37 9.78 -9.00
C HIS A 318 -23.01 9.08 -9.02
N MET A 319 -22.03 9.65 -9.72
CA MET A 319 -20.68 9.09 -9.77
C MET A 319 -19.99 9.12 -8.42
N ASN A 320 -20.17 10.19 -7.63
CA ASN A 320 -19.64 10.23 -6.27
C ASN A 320 -20.22 9.11 -5.42
N LEU A 321 -21.54 8.88 -5.46
CA LEU A 321 -22.18 7.79 -4.72
C LEU A 321 -21.69 6.40 -5.17
N LEU A 322 -21.59 6.17 -6.47
CA LEU A 322 -21.12 4.89 -7.02
C LEU A 322 -19.63 4.64 -6.78
N THR A 323 -18.82 5.71 -6.76
CA THR A 323 -17.39 5.64 -6.44
C THR A 323 -17.16 5.39 -4.96
N ASN A 324 -17.93 6.06 -4.08
CA ASN A 324 -17.87 5.86 -2.63
C ASN A 324 -18.20 4.43 -2.22
N GLU A 325 -19.17 3.80 -2.90
CA GLU A 325 -19.53 2.38 -2.69
C GLU A 325 -18.60 1.41 -3.44
N GLY A 326 -17.60 1.92 -4.16
CA GLY A 326 -16.59 1.12 -4.84
C GLY A 326 -17.07 0.38 -6.10
N PHE A 327 -18.28 0.67 -6.60
CA PHE A 327 -18.83 0.07 -7.83
C PHE A 327 -18.22 0.63 -9.11
N VAL A 328 -17.66 1.84 -9.03
CA VAL A 328 -17.02 2.54 -10.13
C VAL A 328 -15.64 3.02 -9.69
N THR A 329 -14.65 2.83 -10.54
CA THR A 329 -13.32 3.41 -10.39
C THR A 329 -13.18 4.64 -11.28
N THR A 330 -12.34 5.59 -10.87
CA THR A 330 -12.10 6.83 -11.60
C THR A 330 -10.65 6.94 -12.03
N THR A 331 -10.41 7.49 -13.21
CA THR A 331 -9.07 7.82 -13.69
C THR A 331 -9.10 9.22 -14.29
N LYS A 332 -8.24 10.12 -13.79
CA LYS A 332 -8.08 11.45 -14.38
C LYS A 332 -7.14 11.38 -15.57
N ARG A 333 -7.57 11.93 -16.71
CA ARG A 333 -6.74 12.11 -17.91
C ARG A 333 -6.86 13.57 -18.35
N GLY A 334 -5.84 14.37 -18.06
CA GLY A 334 -5.88 15.82 -18.25
C GLY A 334 -6.98 16.46 -17.40
N THR A 335 -7.90 17.19 -18.04
CA THR A 335 -9.04 17.84 -17.38
C THR A 335 -10.28 16.95 -17.23
N SER A 336 -10.26 15.74 -17.83
CA SER A 336 -11.43 14.86 -17.87
C SER A 336 -11.29 13.68 -16.90
N THR A 337 -12.40 13.35 -16.22
CA THR A 337 -12.51 12.14 -15.39
C THR A 337 -13.18 11.04 -16.20
N TYR A 338 -12.49 9.91 -16.30
CA TYR A 338 -13.01 8.69 -16.91
C TYR A 338 -13.45 7.71 -15.81
N TYR A 339 -14.54 7.01 -16.08
CA TYR A 339 -15.18 6.08 -15.17
C TYR A 339 -15.16 4.67 -15.75
N THR A 340 -14.82 3.69 -14.92
CA THR A 340 -14.85 2.27 -15.27
C THR A 340 -15.60 1.49 -14.21
N LEU A 341 -16.33 0.45 -14.64
CA LEU A 341 -16.99 -0.46 -13.70
C LEU A 341 -15.93 -1.18 -12.85
N ASN A 342 -16.26 -1.53 -11.60
CA ASN A 342 -15.45 -2.38 -10.73
C ASN A 342 -16.13 -3.77 -10.56
N PRO A 343 -15.90 -4.73 -11.48
CA PRO A 343 -16.52 -6.05 -11.41
C PRO A 343 -16.22 -6.84 -10.12
N PRO A 344 -14.98 -6.82 -9.56
CA PRO A 344 -14.70 -7.47 -8.28
C PRO A 344 -15.64 -7.03 -7.14
N THR A 345 -15.79 -5.72 -6.93
CA THR A 345 -16.68 -5.17 -5.90
C THR A 345 -18.15 -5.55 -6.13
N LEU A 346 -18.61 -5.49 -7.38
CA LEU A 346 -19.98 -5.90 -7.73
C LEU A 346 -20.25 -7.38 -7.48
N ARG A 347 -19.30 -8.27 -7.82
CA ARG A 347 -19.43 -9.71 -7.55
C ARG A 347 -19.50 -9.98 -6.06
N ARG A 348 -18.65 -9.33 -5.27
CA ARG A 348 -18.67 -9.43 -3.81
C ARG A 348 -20.00 -8.97 -3.25
N PHE A 349 -20.51 -7.82 -3.69
CA PHE A 349 -21.83 -7.32 -3.28
C PHE A 349 -22.96 -8.32 -3.58
N LEU A 350 -22.96 -8.95 -4.76
CA LEU A 350 -23.97 -9.96 -5.10
C LEU A 350 -23.87 -11.21 -4.22
N GLN A 351 -22.65 -11.65 -3.88
CA GLN A 351 -22.42 -12.76 -2.95
C GLN A 351 -22.88 -12.43 -1.53
N GLU A 352 -22.62 -11.20 -1.07
CA GLU A 352 -23.08 -10.70 0.23
C GLU A 352 -24.63 -10.68 0.28
N LEU A 353 -25.29 -10.27 -0.81
CA LEU A 353 -26.74 -10.24 -0.91
C LEU A 353 -27.36 -11.66 -0.97
N ASP A 354 -26.74 -12.56 -1.73
CA ASP A 354 -27.12 -13.98 -1.85
C ASP A 354 -27.07 -14.64 -0.46
N HIS A 355 -25.92 -14.57 0.22
CA HIS A 355 -25.76 -15.12 1.56
C HIS A 355 -26.74 -14.53 2.60
N CYS A 356 -27.15 -13.27 2.43
CA CYS A 356 -28.08 -12.60 3.33
C CYS A 356 -29.54 -13.04 3.13
N LEU A 357 -29.93 -13.41 1.90
CA LEU A 357 -31.34 -13.59 1.51
C LEU A 357 -31.72 -15.02 1.07
N LEU A 358 -30.75 -15.86 0.69
CA LEU A 358 -30.93 -17.19 0.10
C LEU A 358 -30.06 -18.21 0.82
#